data_AF-A0A968P1J4-F1
#
_entry.id   AF-A0A968P1J4-F1
#
_cell.length_a   1.000
_cell.length_b   1.000
_cell.length_c   1.000
_cell.angle_alpha   90.00
_cell.angle_beta   90.00
_cell.angle_gamma   90.00
#
_symmetry.space_group_name_H-M   'P 1'
#
loop_
_entity.id
_entity.type
_entity.pdbx_description
1 polymer ?
#
loop_
_entity_poly.entity_id
_entity_poly.type
_entity_poly.pdbx_seq_one_letter_code
_entity_poly.pdbx_strand_id
1 'polypeptide(L)'
;FVISSFFAGAAGSIYAHTTNSLNPASFQFVKSVDVVIMVVLGGMGSLSGSVVGAILVTVLPEALRPLQELTGVDLRMVIYSLALILLMIWRPEGLFGQREWTQVWRRRRAA
;
A
#
# COMPACT_ATOMS: atom_id res chain seq x y z
N PHE A 1 1.77 -18.29 -4.27
CA PHE A 1 3.23 -18.18 -4.02
C PHE A 1 4.03 -17.95 -5.30
N VAL A 2 4.00 -18.84 -6.31
CA VAL A 2 4.82 -18.66 -7.54
C VAL A 2 4.61 -17.30 -8.21
N ILE A 3 3.36 -16.91 -8.46
CA ILE A 3 3.01 -15.64 -9.11
C ILE A 3 3.45 -14.44 -8.26
N SER A 4 3.17 -14.47 -6.95
CA SER A 4 3.56 -13.38 -6.04
C SER A 4 5.08 -13.23 -5.94
N SER A 5 5.82 -14.34 -5.89
CA SER A 5 7.28 -14.33 -5.82
C SER A 5 7.91 -13.83 -7.13
N PHE A 6 7.31 -14.15 -8.28
CA PHE A 6 7.73 -13.60 -9.57
C PHE A 6 7.62 -12.07 -9.59
N PHE A 7 6.46 -11.51 -9.20
CA PHE A 7 6.28 -10.06 -9.15
C PHE A 7 7.16 -9.38 -8.10
N ALA A 8 7.34 -10.01 -6.93
CA ALA A 8 8.24 -9.50 -5.89
C ALA A 8 9.70 -9.45 -6.38
N GLY A 9 10.17 -10.50 -7.08
CA GLY A 9 11.50 -10.54 -7.69
C GLY A 9 11.69 -9.49 -8.78
N ALA A 10 10.70 -9.35 -9.67
CA ALA A 10 10.71 -8.32 -10.70
C ALA A 10 10.77 -6.91 -10.10
N ALA A 11 9.92 -6.61 -9.11
CA ALA A 11 9.93 -5.33 -8.41
C ALA A 11 11.27 -5.05 -7.70
N GLY A 12 11.87 -6.06 -7.06
CA GLY A 12 13.18 -5.95 -6.42
C GLY A 12 14.32 -5.65 -7.42
N SER A 13 14.29 -6.27 -8.60
CA SER A 13 15.27 -6.00 -9.65
C SER A 13 15.20 -4.57 -10.18
N ILE A 14 13.98 -4.05 -10.39
CA ILE A 14 13.75 -2.66 -10.80
C ILE A 14 14.20 -1.71 -9.69
N TYR A 15 13.86 -2.01 -8.44
CA TYR A 15 14.28 -1.21 -7.29
C TYR A 15 15.80 -1.07 -7.22
N ALA A 16 16.54 -2.18 -7.30
CA ALA A 16 18.00 -2.19 -7.29
C ALA A 16 18.61 -1.31 -8.39
N HIS A 17 18.02 -1.34 -9.59
CA HIS A 17 18.46 -0.51 -10.70
C HIS A 17 18.19 0.98 -10.48
N THR A 18 17.07 1.34 -9.84
CA THR A 18 16.73 2.75 -9.57
C THR A 18 17.55 3.37 -8.45
N THR A 19 17.88 2.62 -7.39
CA THR A 19 18.63 3.15 -6.24
C THR A 19 20.15 3.13 -6.43
N ASN A 20 20.68 2.39 -7.42
CA ASN A 20 22.12 2.20 -7.71
C ASN A 20 22.98 1.70 -6.52
N SER A 21 22.35 1.42 -5.37
CA SER A 21 22.99 1.00 -4.14
C SER A 21 21.99 0.17 -3.33
N LEU A 22 22.44 -1.00 -2.87
CA LEU A 22 21.67 -1.89 -2.03
C LEU A 22 22.18 -1.76 -0.59
N ASN A 23 21.43 -1.02 0.22
CA ASN A 23 21.72 -0.88 1.64
C ASN A 23 20.74 -1.74 2.47
N PRO A 24 21.23 -2.67 3.33
CA PRO A 24 20.36 -3.43 4.22
C PRO A 24 19.55 -2.56 5.20
N ALA A 25 19.99 -1.32 5.46
CA ALA A 25 19.22 -0.35 6.25
C ALA A 25 17.92 0.10 5.56
N SER A 26 17.76 -0.10 4.25
CA SER A 26 16.52 0.20 3.53
C SER A 26 15.45 -0.90 3.65
N PHE A 27 15.86 -2.12 4.01
CA PHE A 27 14.99 -3.31 4.15
C PHE A 27 14.77 -3.68 5.62
N GLN A 28 14.49 -2.68 6.45
CA GLN A 28 14.20 -2.88 7.88
C GLN A 28 12.74 -3.27 8.09
N PHE A 29 12.42 -3.67 9.33
CA PHE A 29 11.06 -4.05 9.75
C PHE A 29 9.98 -3.05 9.30
N VAL A 30 10.30 -1.74 9.33
CA VAL A 30 9.43 -0.66 8.88
C VAL A 30 8.95 -0.88 7.43
N LYS A 31 9.80 -1.39 6.53
CA LYS A 31 9.37 -1.68 5.15
C LYS A 31 8.39 -2.84 5.05
N SER A 32 8.51 -3.85 5.89
CA SER A 32 7.51 -4.92 5.95
C SER A 32 6.16 -4.38 6.44
N VAL A 33 6.18 -3.45 7.41
CA VAL A 33 4.97 -2.79 7.90
C VAL A 33 4.31 -1.94 6.81
N ASP A 34 5.07 -1.20 6.01
CA ASP A 34 4.54 -0.45 4.85
C ASP A 34 3.73 -1.36 3.91
N VAL A 35 4.27 -2.54 3.58
CA VAL A 35 3.56 -3.51 2.70
C VAL A 35 2.27 -4.02 3.36
N VAL A 36 2.30 -4.28 4.67
CA VAL A 36 1.09 -4.67 5.41
C VAL A 36 0.05 -3.54 5.41
N ILE A 37 0.47 -2.29 5.62
CA ILE A 37 -0.41 -1.12 5.57
C ILE A 37 -1.10 -1.02 4.21
N MET A 38 -0.37 -1.19 3.10
CA MET A 38 -0.94 -1.16 1.75
C MET A 38 -2.07 -2.18 1.56
N VAL A 39 -1.86 -3.41 2.04
CA VAL A 39 -2.84 -4.50 1.91
C VAL A 39 -4.03 -4.29 2.86
N VAL A 40 -3.77 -3.88 4.11
CA VAL A 40 -4.83 -3.67 5.12
C VAL A 40 -5.70 -2.47 4.75
N LEU A 41 -5.10 -1.35 4.28
CA LEU A 41 -5.85 -0.21 3.76
C LEU A 41 -6.69 -0.58 2.55
N GLY A 42 -6.14 -1.37 1.62
CA GLY A 42 -6.89 -1.83 0.46
C GLY A 42 -8.03 -2.80 0.78
N GLY A 43 -7.80 -3.68 1.75
CA GLY A 43 -8.70 -4.74 2.21
C GLY A 43 -8.13 -6.14 1.94
N MET A 44 -8.03 -6.96 2.99
CA MET A 44 -7.43 -8.31 2.93
C MET A 44 -8.20 -9.29 2.03
N GLY A 45 -9.48 -9.00 1.75
CA GLY A 45 -10.37 -9.86 0.94
C GLY A 45 -10.56 -9.41 -0.51
N SER A 46 -9.87 -8.37 -0.99
CA SER A 46 -10.07 -7.83 -2.35
C SER A 46 -8.74 -7.46 -3.00
N LEU A 47 -8.40 -8.15 -4.10
CA LEU A 47 -7.20 -7.85 -4.89
C LEU A 47 -7.25 -6.43 -5.47
N SER A 48 -8.40 -6.04 -6.03
CA SER A 48 -8.63 -4.67 -6.53
C SER A 48 -8.48 -3.63 -5.43
N GLY A 49 -8.92 -3.95 -4.21
CA GLY A 49 -8.74 -3.06 -3.06
C GLY A 49 -7.28 -2.90 -2.68
N SER A 50 -6.53 -4.01 -2.60
CA SER A 50 -5.10 -4.01 -2.32
C SER A 50 -4.30 -3.19 -3.32
N VAL A 51 -4.62 -3.25 -4.62
CA VAL A 51 -3.97 -2.43 -5.65
C VAL A 51 -4.24 -0.94 -5.43
N VAL A 52 -5.49 -0.56 -5.15
CA VAL A 52 -5.83 0.84 -4.87
C VAL A 52 -5.15 1.31 -3.58
N GLY A 53 -5.14 0.49 -2.53
CA GLY A 53 -4.44 0.78 -1.27
C GLY A 53 -2.94 1.00 -1.47
N ALA A 54 -2.29 0.17 -2.28
CA ALA A 54 -0.88 0.32 -2.61
C ALA A 54 -0.59 1.64 -3.35
N ILE A 55 -1.42 2.01 -4.33
CA ILE A 55 -1.29 3.29 -5.05
C ILE A 55 -1.46 4.45 -4.07
N LEU A 56 -2.50 4.41 -3.23
CA LEU A 56 -2.84 5.50 -2.31
C LEU A 56 -1.70 5.74 -1.31
N VAL A 57 -1.20 4.68 -0.68
CA VAL A 57 -0.10 4.76 0.30
C VAL A 57 1.22 5.15 -0.36
N THR A 58 1.43 4.85 -1.65
CA THR A 58 2.62 5.27 -2.40
C THR A 58 2.57 6.74 -2.78
N VAL A 59 1.40 7.24 -3.20
CA VAL A 59 1.22 8.65 -3.64
C VAL A 59 1.10 9.59 -2.45
N LEU A 60 0.53 9.13 -1.33
CA LEU A 60 0.35 9.92 -0.11
C LEU A 60 1.64 10.63 0.36
N PRO A 61 2.78 9.95 0.58
CA PRO A 61 4.02 10.62 0.98
C PRO A 61 4.54 11.60 -0.09
N GLU A 62 4.30 11.36 -1.38
CA GLU A 62 4.72 12.28 -2.45
C GLU A 62 3.88 13.57 -2.44
N ALA A 63 2.57 13.46 -2.17
CA ALA A 63 1.69 14.61 -2.00
C ALA A 63 2.00 15.41 -0.71
N LEU A 64 2.54 14.74 0.30
CA LEU A 64 2.95 15.35 1.57
C LEU A 64 4.39 15.89 1.57
N ARG A 65 5.18 15.58 0.54
CA ARG A 65 6.56 16.05 0.37
C ARG A 65 6.72 17.57 0.49
N PRO A 66 5.87 18.44 -0.09
CA PRO A 66 5.99 19.89 0.09
C PRO A 66 5.69 20.35 1.53
N LEU A 67 4.81 19.67 2.27
CA LEU A 67 4.53 19.97 3.68
C LEU A 67 5.70 19.53 4.58
N GLN A 68 6.35 18.44 4.22
CA GLN A 68 7.52 17.91 4.93
C GLN A 68 8.72 18.87 4.80
N GLU A 69 8.95 19.43 3.62
CA GLU A 69 9.97 20.46 3.38
C GLU A 69 9.69 21.76 4.15
N LEU A 70 8.42 22.13 4.33
CA LEU A 70 8.02 23.35 5.04
C LEU A 70 8.07 23.21 6.58
N THR A 71 7.79 22.01 7.10
CA THR A 71 7.64 21.76 8.55
C THR A 71 8.89 21.15 9.19
N GLY A 72 9.81 20.58 8.40
CA GLY A 72 11.06 19.96 8.87
C GLY A 72 10.88 18.64 9.63
N VAL A 73 9.66 18.11 9.72
CA VAL A 73 9.31 16.91 10.47
C VAL A 73 8.88 15.80 9.52
N ASP A 74 9.46 14.60 9.66
CA ASP A 74 9.08 13.42 8.89
C ASP A 74 7.77 12.81 9.40
N LEU A 75 6.65 13.33 8.90
CA LEU A 75 5.31 12.92 9.31
C LEU A 75 4.87 11.57 8.69
N ARG A 76 5.68 10.94 7.84
CA ARG A 76 5.30 9.72 7.10
C ARG A 76 4.87 8.60 8.03
N MET A 77 5.69 8.28 9.03
CA MET A 77 5.38 7.23 10.02
C MET A 77 4.16 7.55 10.87
N VAL A 78 4.00 8.82 11.26
CA VAL A 78 2.86 9.28 12.06
C VAL A 78 1.58 9.10 11.26
N ILE A 79 1.57 9.55 10.01
CA ILE A 79 0.42 9.46 9.11
C ILE A 79 0.07 8.01 8.82
N TYR A 80 1.06 7.15 8.58
CA TYR A 80 0.81 5.73 8.33
C TYR A 80 0.17 5.03 9.52
N SER A 81 0.68 5.29 10.72
CA SER A 81 0.15 4.71 11.96
C SER A 81 -1.26 5.23 12.24
N LEU A 82 -1.48 6.53 12.07
CA LEU A 82 -2.77 7.18 12.31
C LEU A 82 -3.81 6.75 11.27
N ALA A 83 -3.44 6.66 9.99
CA ALA A 83 -4.29 6.15 8.92
C ALA A 83 -4.71 4.70 9.17
N LEU A 84 -3.78 3.84 9.61
CA LEU A 84 -4.07 2.44 9.92
C LEU A 84 -5.01 2.32 11.13
N ILE A 85 -4.78 3.08 12.20
CA ILE A 85 -5.68 3.11 13.37
C ILE A 85 -7.07 3.61 12.99
N LEU A 86 -7.16 4.74 12.27
CA LEU A 86 -8.44 5.34 11.88
C LEU A 86 -9.24 4.39 10.97
N LEU A 87 -8.55 3.71 10.05
CA LEU A 87 -9.14 2.66 9.22
C LEU A 87 -9.67 1.50 10.06
N MET A 88 -8.89 0.99 11.02
CA MET A 88 -9.33 -0.12 11.87
C MET A 88 -10.56 0.25 12.71
N ILE A 89 -10.69 1.51 13.13
CA ILE A 89 -11.84 2.00 13.88
C ILE A 89 -13.08 2.12 12.97
N TRP A 90 -12.96 2.70 11.78
CA TRP A 90 -14.12 2.99 10.93
C TRP A 90 -14.49 1.84 9.99
N ARG A 91 -13.52 1.09 9.49
CA ARG A 91 -13.69 0.08 8.43
C ARG A 91 -12.62 -1.02 8.55
N PRO A 92 -12.77 -1.98 9.49
CA PRO A 92 -11.79 -3.06 9.70
C PRO A 92 -11.60 -3.99 8.48
N GLU A 93 -12.53 -3.96 7.52
CA GLU A 93 -12.45 -4.71 6.27
C GLU A 93 -11.57 -4.03 5.20
N GLY A 94 -11.13 -2.78 5.41
CA GLY A 94 -10.40 -1.97 4.42
C GLY A 94 -11.31 -1.24 3.42
N LEU A 95 -10.70 -0.55 2.44
CA LEU A 95 -11.39 0.31 1.47
C LEU A 95 -12.44 -0.44 0.63
N PHE A 96 -12.12 -1.65 0.16
CA PHE A 96 -13.02 -2.46 -0.68
C PHE A 96 -13.57 -3.71 0.01
N GLY A 97 -13.17 -4.02 1.24
CA GLY A 97 -13.69 -5.17 2.00
C GLY A 97 -13.57 -6.48 1.24
N GLN A 98 -14.68 -7.23 1.17
CA GLN A 98 -14.82 -8.44 0.33
C GLN A 98 -15.39 -8.17 -1.07
N ARG A 99 -15.62 -6.91 -1.43
CA ARG A 99 -16.21 -6.55 -2.73
C ARG A 99 -15.08 -6.42 -3.74
N GLU A 100 -14.90 -7.46 -4.54
CA GLU A 100 -14.11 -7.37 -5.75
C GLU A 100 -14.85 -6.53 -6.79
N TRP A 101 -14.15 -5.66 -7.51
CA TRP A 101 -14.69 -4.93 -8.65
C TRP A 101 -15.37 -5.86 -9.67
N THR A 102 -14.88 -7.10 -9.76
CA THR A 102 -15.43 -8.19 -10.57
C THR A 102 -16.88 -8.53 -10.21
N GLN A 103 -17.27 -8.50 -8.92
CA GLN A 103 -18.65 -8.81 -8.51
C GLN A 103 -19.66 -7.74 -8.93
N VAL A 104 -19.24 -6.46 -8.95
CA VAL A 104 -20.07 -5.35 -9.48
C VAL A 104 -20.29 -5.52 -10.97
N TRP A 105 -19.27 -5.94 -11.71
CA TRP A 105 -19.36 -6.15 -13.16
C TRP A 105 -20.18 -7.41 -13.52
N ARG A 106 -20.09 -8.47 -12.71
CA ARG A 106 -20.84 -9.71 -12.90
C ARG A 106 -22.34 -9.54 -12.62
N ARG A 107 -22.72 -8.64 -11.69
CA ARG A 107 -24.13 -8.27 -11.46
C ARG A 107 -24.75 -7.49 -12.63
N ARG A 108 -23.96 -6.74 -13.40
CA ARG A 108 -24.43 -6.04 -14.61
C ARG A 108 -24.61 -6.94 -15.83
N ARG A 109 -24.11 -8.19 -15.80
CA ARG A 109 -24.33 -9.19 -16.85
C ARG A 109 -25.47 -10.17 -16.52
N ALA A 110 -26.04 -10.09 -15.32
CA ALA A 110 -27.11 -10.97 -14.84
C ALA A 110 -28.47 -10.25 -14.72
N ALA A 111 -28.55 -9.01 -15.20
CA ALA A 111 -29.77 -8.21 -15.38
C ALA A 111 -29.80 -7.74 -16.83
#